data_AF-E2AUZ5-F1
#
_entry.id   AF-E2AUZ5-F1
#
_cell.length_a   1.000
_cell.length_b   1.000
_cell.length_c   1.000
_cell.angle_alpha   90.00
_cell.angle_beta   90.00
_cell.angle_gamma   90.00
#
_symmetry.space_group_name_H-M   'P 1'
#
loop_
_entity.id
_entity.type
_entity.pdbx_description
1 polymer ?
#
loop_
_entity_poly.entity_id
_entity_poly.type
_entity_poly.pdbx_seq_one_letter_code
_entity_poly.pdbx_strand_id
1 'polypeptide(L)'
;FDTNDYAVDNVYGIPLVNKKIPGLMDENNDAIMIEFIRLRAKMYALRVNGKKDTKKVKGVKSNVVARTITFDDYTRCLNEEIEMTRQQSCIRSKLHQVYT
;
A
#
# COMPACT_ATOMS: atom_id res chain seq x y z
N PHE A 1 19.73 -9.54 7.90
CA PHE A 1 19.17 -8.71 8.97
C PHE A 1 19.38 -7.27 8.57
N ASP A 2 18.29 -6.51 8.45
CA ASP A 2 18.38 -5.06 8.28
C ASP A 2 18.67 -4.44 9.66
N THR A 3 19.56 -3.45 9.71
CA THR A 3 20.03 -2.79 10.94
C THR A 3 19.83 -1.27 10.84
N ASN A 4 19.06 -0.81 9.84
CA ASN A 4 18.87 0.61 9.52
C ASN A 4 18.03 1.38 10.54
N ASP A 5 17.21 0.70 11.32
CA ASP A 5 16.40 1.30 12.39
C ASP A 5 16.93 1.01 13.79
N TYR A 6 18.16 0.48 13.91
CA TYR A 6 18.80 0.35 15.22
C TYR A 6 19.04 1.74 15.84
N ALA A 7 19.04 1.78 17.18
CA ALA A 7 19.48 2.97 17.88
C ALA A 7 20.96 3.23 17.58
N VAL A 8 21.37 4.50 17.58
CA VAL A 8 22.77 4.90 17.34
C VAL A 8 23.71 4.25 18.37
N ASP A 9 23.19 4.00 19.57
CA ASP A 9 23.81 3.37 20.73
C ASP A 9 23.39 1.89 20.91
N ASN A 10 23.05 1.18 19.82
CA ASN A 10 22.67 -0.22 19.94
C ASN A 10 23.78 -1.07 20.60
N VAL A 11 23.36 -2.04 21.42
CA VAL A 11 24.23 -2.93 22.20
C VAL A 11 25.22 -3.72 21.34
N TYR A 12 24.93 -3.86 20.05
CA TYR A 12 25.74 -4.59 19.09
C TYR A 12 26.79 -3.72 18.39
N GLY A 13 26.81 -2.40 18.64
CA GLY A 13 27.75 -1.45 18.03
C GLY A 13 27.63 -1.33 16.51
N ILE A 14 26.49 -1.71 15.93
CA ILE A 14 26.32 -1.77 14.49
C ILE A 14 26.08 -0.36 13.94
N PRO A 15 26.91 0.14 13.00
CA PRO A 15 26.73 1.47 12.43
C PRO A 15 25.53 1.52 11.47
N LEU A 16 24.82 2.65 11.46
CA LEU A 16 23.67 2.91 10.58
C LEU A 16 24.12 3.26 9.15
N VAL A 17 24.73 2.30 8.46
CA VAL A 17 25.33 2.53 7.14
C VAL A 17 24.29 2.51 6.02
N ASN A 18 23.21 1.73 6.13
CA ASN A 18 22.28 1.53 5.01
C ASN A 18 21.00 2.39 5.10
N LYS A 19 20.89 3.23 6.13
CA LYS A 19 19.72 4.10 6.31
C LYS A 19 19.67 5.12 5.18
N LYS A 20 18.57 5.12 4.45
CA LYS A 20 18.27 5.90 3.25
C LYS A 20 19.03 5.51 1.97
N ILE A 21 19.64 4.32 1.91
CA ILE A 21 20.32 3.83 0.69
C ILE A 21 19.37 3.03 -0.21
N PRO A 22 19.09 3.47 -1.46
CA PRO A 22 18.27 2.71 -2.40
C PRO A 22 18.80 1.29 -2.61
N GLY A 23 17.93 0.28 -2.48
CA GLY A 23 18.28 -1.13 -2.69
C GLY A 23 18.81 -1.89 -1.46
N LEU A 24 19.09 -1.20 -0.35
CA LEU A 24 19.56 -1.79 0.92
C LEU A 24 18.64 -1.49 2.10
N MET A 25 17.41 -1.07 1.82
CA MET A 25 16.45 -0.70 2.85
C MET A 25 15.23 -1.58 2.85
N ASP A 26 14.76 -1.89 4.05
CA ASP A 26 13.46 -2.48 4.26
C ASP A 26 12.33 -1.53 3.84
N GLU A 27 11.36 -2.08 3.11
CA GLU A 27 10.19 -1.37 2.59
C GLU A 27 9.20 -1.01 3.70
N ASN A 28 9.22 -1.75 4.81
CA ASN A 28 8.27 -1.63 5.91
C ASN A 28 8.86 -1.04 7.20
N ASN A 29 10.05 -0.44 7.18
CA ASN A 29 10.73 0.15 8.34
C ASN A 29 10.73 -0.81 9.56
N ASP A 30 11.25 -2.01 9.37
CA ASP A 30 11.34 -3.12 10.35
C ASP A 30 9.99 -3.61 10.91
N ALA A 31 8.87 -3.10 10.40
CA ALA A 31 7.55 -3.53 10.84
C ALA A 31 7.15 -4.81 10.12
N ILE A 32 6.80 -5.84 10.91
CA ILE A 32 6.45 -7.16 10.41
C ILE A 32 5.19 -7.08 9.55
N MET A 33 5.32 -7.49 8.29
CA MET A 33 4.21 -7.75 7.39
C MET A 33 3.46 -8.99 7.88
N ILE A 34 2.22 -8.80 8.33
CA ILE A 34 1.39 -9.88 8.90
C ILE A 34 0.62 -10.59 7.80
N GLU A 35 -0.05 -9.82 6.93
CA GLU A 35 -0.93 -10.37 5.90
C GLU A 35 -0.75 -9.63 4.58
N PHE A 36 -0.85 -10.40 3.50
CA PHE A 36 -0.76 -9.88 2.15
C PHE A 36 -1.79 -10.51 1.24
N ILE A 37 -2.52 -9.66 0.52
CA ILE A 37 -3.53 -10.10 -0.44
C ILE A 37 -3.27 -9.39 -1.75
N ARG A 38 -3.17 -10.17 -2.82
CA ARG A 38 -2.94 -9.66 -4.17
C ARG A 38 -3.96 -10.28 -5.11
N LEU A 39 -4.76 -9.42 -5.73
CA LEU A 39 -5.75 -9.82 -6.74
C LEU A 39 -5.22 -9.62 -8.15
N ARG A 40 -4.52 -8.51 -8.40
CA ARG A 40 -3.98 -8.14 -9.72
C ARG A 40 -2.75 -7.23 -9.59
N ALA A 41 -2.02 -7.04 -10.68
CA ALA A 41 -1.00 -5.99 -10.77
C ALA A 41 -1.57 -4.62 -10.33
N LYS A 42 -0.89 -3.98 -9.37
CA LYS A 42 -1.30 -2.71 -8.74
C LYS A 42 -2.69 -2.77 -8.06
N MET A 43 -3.12 -3.96 -7.64
CA MET A 43 -4.31 -4.19 -6.83
C MET A 43 -4.01 -5.18 -5.69
N TYR A 44 -3.75 -4.64 -4.51
CA TYR A 44 -3.31 -5.42 -3.35
C TYR A 44 -3.63 -4.71 -2.03
N ALA A 45 -3.67 -5.49 -0.96
CA ALA A 45 -3.77 -5.00 0.41
C ALA A 45 -2.67 -5.64 1.27
N LEU A 46 -2.14 -4.83 2.19
CA LEU A 46 -1.04 -5.17 3.07
C LEU A 46 -1.43 -4.79 4.49
N ARG A 47 -1.25 -5.74 5.41
CA ARG A 47 -1.37 -5.53 6.85
C ARG A 47 0.00 -5.61 7.48
N VAL A 48 0.41 -4.52 8.12
CA VAL A 48 1.71 -4.43 8.80
C VAL A 48 1.47 -4.17 10.28
N ASN A 49 2.21 -4.88 11.13
CA ASN A 49 2.09 -4.74 12.57
C ASN A 49 2.30 -3.28 13.00
N GLY A 50 1.39 -2.75 13.82
CA GLY A 50 1.45 -1.37 14.30
C GLY A 50 1.20 -0.28 13.25
N LYS A 51 0.80 -0.63 12.01
CA LYS A 51 0.49 0.34 10.94
C LYS A 51 -0.93 0.14 10.41
N LYS A 52 -1.48 1.19 9.80
CA LYS A 52 -2.76 1.10 9.09
C LYS A 52 -2.61 0.28 7.82
N ASP A 53 -3.67 -0.45 7.48
CA ASP A 53 -3.73 -1.25 6.26
C ASP A 53 -3.41 -0.40 5.03
N THR A 54 -2.44 -0.86 4.26
CA THR A 54 -2.10 -0.24 2.97
C THR A 54 -2.91 -0.91 1.89
N LYS A 55 -3.71 -0.12 1.17
CA LYS A 55 -4.62 -0.61 0.13
C LYS A 55 -4.31 0.07 -1.19
N LYS A 56 -4.08 -0.72 -2.24
CA LYS A 56 -3.82 -0.24 -3.59
C LYS A 56 -4.88 -0.79 -4.53
N VAL A 57 -5.55 0.10 -5.25
CA VAL A 57 -6.47 -0.25 -6.34
C VAL A 57 -6.18 0.65 -7.54
N LYS A 58 -5.73 0.06 -8.64
CA LYS A 58 -5.46 0.81 -9.87
C LYS A 58 -6.76 1.41 -10.43
N GLY A 59 -6.74 2.70 -10.76
CA GLY A 59 -7.86 3.39 -11.41
C GLY A 59 -8.98 3.87 -10.48
N VAL A 60 -8.85 3.65 -9.17
CA VAL A 60 -9.81 4.15 -8.16
C VAL A 60 -9.19 5.32 -7.40
N LYS A 61 -9.98 6.37 -7.16
CA LYS A 61 -9.53 7.53 -6.37
C LYS A 61 -9.07 7.13 -4.97
N SER A 62 -7.97 7.72 -4.51
CA SER A 62 -7.40 7.42 -3.19
C SER A 62 -8.40 7.63 -2.05
N ASN A 63 -9.25 8.66 -2.10
CA ASN A 63 -10.27 8.89 -1.07
C ASN A 63 -11.29 7.74 -1.00
N VAL A 64 -11.63 7.16 -2.15
CA VAL A 64 -12.64 6.08 -2.25
C VAL A 64 -12.03 4.82 -1.66
N VAL A 65 -10.78 4.52 -1.99
CA VAL A 65 -10.02 3.42 -1.37
C VAL A 65 -9.90 3.60 0.14
N ALA A 66 -9.60 4.81 0.61
CA ALA A 66 -9.43 5.08 2.04
C ALA A 66 -10.73 4.93 2.83
N ARG A 67 -11.87 5.35 2.28
CA ARG A 67 -13.15 5.45 2.99
C ARG A 67 -14.08 4.24 2.82
N THR A 68 -13.99 3.52 1.71
CA THR A 68 -15.03 2.54 1.31
C THR A 68 -14.53 1.13 1.04
N ILE A 69 -13.22 0.93 1.00
CA ILE A 69 -12.60 -0.38 0.74
C ILE A 69 -11.83 -0.78 2.00
N THR A 70 -12.11 -1.95 2.55
CA THR A 70 -11.42 -2.51 3.72
C THR A 70 -10.39 -3.57 3.30
N PHE A 71 -9.57 -4.05 4.24
CA PHE A 71 -8.71 -5.21 3.98
C PHE A 71 -9.53 -6.47 3.73
N ASP A 72 -10.58 -6.68 4.54
CA ASP A 72 -11.49 -7.83 4.42
C ASP A 72 -12.22 -7.89 3.08
N ASP A 73 -12.47 -6.73 2.44
CA ASP A 73 -12.99 -6.72 1.07
C ASP A 73 -12.05 -7.48 0.11
N TYR A 74 -10.72 -7.33 0.23
CA TYR A 74 -9.77 -8.08 -0.59
C TYR A 74 -9.78 -9.57 -0.23
N THR A 75 -9.85 -9.90 1.05
CA THR A 75 -9.93 -11.29 1.53
C THR A 75 -11.15 -11.99 0.94
N ARG A 76 -12.30 -11.32 0.96
CA ARG A 76 -13.55 -11.84 0.41
C ARG A 76 -13.47 -12.01 -1.10
N CYS A 77 -12.98 -11.00 -1.82
CA CYS A 77 -12.75 -11.11 -3.28
C CYS A 77 -11.83 -12.27 -3.64
N LEU A 78 -10.77 -12.52 -2.85
CA LEU A 78 -9.83 -13.59 -3.13
C LEU A 78 -10.44 -14.97 -2.86
N ASN A 79 -11.13 -15.13 -1.73
CA ASN A 79 -11.62 -16.44 -1.27
C ASN A 79 -12.95 -16.86 -1.92
N GLU A 80 -13.83 -15.90 -2.21
CA GLU A 80 -15.16 -16.18 -2.77
C GLU A 80 -15.24 -15.93 -4.29
N GLU A 81 -14.14 -15.48 -4.90
CA GLU A 81 -14.06 -15.16 -6.33
C GLU A 81 -15.14 -14.16 -6.79
N ILE A 82 -15.50 -13.22 -5.90
CA ILE A 82 -16.54 -12.23 -6.16
C ILE A 82 -15.98 -10.93 -6.73
N GLU A 83 -16.76 -10.28 -7.58
CA GLU A 83 -16.49 -8.92 -8.03
C GLU A 83 -17.11 -7.89 -7.07
N MET A 84 -16.33 -6.87 -6.70
CA MET A 84 -16.81 -5.74 -5.92
C MET A 84 -16.68 -4.42 -6.67
N THR A 85 -17.76 -3.63 -6.63
CA THR A 85 -17.81 -2.30 -7.24
C THR A 85 -17.97 -1.22 -6.18
N ARG A 86 -17.46 -0.02 -6.48
CA ARG A 86 -17.57 1.17 -5.64
C ARG A 86 -17.88 2.38 -6.51
N GLN A 87 -18.80 3.22 -6.03
CA GLN A 87 -19.09 4.48 -6.70
C GLN A 87 -18.00 5.52 -6.41
N GLN A 88 -17.69 6.34 -7.41
CA GLN A 88 -16.76 7.44 -7.27
C GLN A 88 -17.22 8.64 -8.10
N SER A 89 -17.29 9.82 -7.48
CA SER A 89 -17.65 11.05 -8.20
C SER A 89 -16.46 11.58 -8.98
N CYS A 90 -16.64 11.95 -10.25
CA CYS A 90 -15.63 12.61 -11.06
C CYS A 90 -16.25 13.74 -11.90
N ILE A 91 -15.49 14.82 -12.08
CA ILE A 91 -15.82 15.87 -13.04
C ILE A 91 -15.18 15.46 -14.36
N ARG A 92 -15.96 15.41 -15.43
CA ARG A 92 -15.49 14.98 -16.75
C ARG A 92 -16.15 15.84 -17.82
N SER A 93 -15.35 16.57 -18.60
CA SER A 93 -15.83 17.21 -19.81
C SER A 93 -16.06 16.16 -20.89
N LYS A 94 -17.11 16.35 -21.69
CA LYS A 94 -17.40 15.56 -22.88
C LYS A 94 -17.47 16.54 -24.05
N LEU A 95 -16.99 16.13 -25.23
CA LEU A 95 -17.03 16.94 -26.46
C LEU A 95 -16.32 18.30 -26.35
N HIS A 96 -15.18 18.37 -25.64
CA HIS A 96 -14.39 19.59 -25.59
C HIS A 96 -13.73 19.84 -26.96
N GLN A 97 -14.25 20.80 -27.72
CA GLN A 97 -13.63 21.25 -28.97
C GLN A 97 -12.58 22.30 -28.64
N VAL A 98 -11.31 21.99 -28.94
CA VAL A 98 -10.19 22.92 -28.80
C VAL A 98 -10.02 23.63 -30.13
N TYR A 99 -10.35 24.92 -30.17
CA TYR A 99 -10.04 25.78 -31.31
C TYR A 99 -8.65 26.40 -31.08
N THR A 100 -7.81 26.39 -32.12
CA THR A 100 -6.46 27.00 -32.15
C THR A 100 -6.51 28.29 -32.95
#